data_AF-A0AA40XV56-F1
#
_entry.id   AF-A0AA40XV56-F1
#
_cell.length_a   1.000
_cell.length_b   1.000
_cell.length_c   1.000
_cell.angle_alpha   90.00
_cell.angle_beta   90.00
_cell.angle_gamma   90.00
#
_symmetry.space_group_name_H-M   'P 1'
#
loop_
_entity.id
_entity.type
_entity.pdbx_description
1 polymer ?
#
loop_
_entity_poly.entity_id
_entity_poly.type
_entity_poly.pdbx_seq_one_letter_code
_entity_poly.pdbx_strand_id
1 'polypeptide(L)'
;MNRRKLLPSFSTPLGKRLCIGTLTVLTTSCSVSGADTSTGHAPLLELEDAASTHEMADPHTARTDAQRSAATVNARIALGPKAFLIDIKSREYKGDATNYIDERMQRSKTGDSQASYEIHARVASCKRALDPGDDGEYKVYSSMGLAEQFSRRIEEEIENCKTIAERTDIMGENWLSLAATQGSIEARLMYAQNPRAAIGDLTEVLSDPSRLIDYRRNAVEYLSESVSSGNVDSIEALANIYDRGIVAERSYTRSLGYWMALRRVHPSQYSTESISRLSSSMQTEQIIRAQELSSEIYRSCCE
;
A
#
# COMPACT_ATOMS: atom_id res chain seq x y z
N MET A 1 -57.73 24.12 20.96
CA MET A 1 -57.40 23.61 19.61
C MET A 1 -56.10 22.83 19.70
N ASN A 2 -56.21 21.51 19.58
CA ASN A 2 -55.18 20.52 19.87
C ASN A 2 -55.04 19.67 18.61
N ARG A 3 -53.92 19.77 17.86
CA ARG A 3 -53.68 18.96 16.65
C ARG A 3 -52.44 18.09 16.85
N ARG A 4 -52.71 16.80 17.10
CA ARG A 4 -51.78 15.68 16.92
C ARG A 4 -51.46 15.49 15.42
N LYS A 5 -50.19 15.26 15.10
CA LYS A 5 -49.69 14.53 13.90
C LYS A 5 -48.45 13.78 14.37
N LEU A 6 -48.53 12.54 14.84
CA LEU A 6 -48.43 11.27 14.07
C LEU A 6 -47.20 11.22 13.15
N LEU A 7 -46.14 10.61 13.69
CA LEU A 7 -44.97 10.07 12.98
C LEU A 7 -45.32 8.70 12.39
N PRO A 8 -44.85 8.35 11.17
CA PRO A 8 -44.87 6.97 10.72
C PRO A 8 -43.62 6.21 11.18
N SER A 9 -43.88 5.11 11.89
CA SER A 9 -42.96 4.02 12.20
C SER A 9 -42.68 3.21 10.92
N PHE A 10 -41.39 3.00 10.60
CA PHE A 10 -40.99 2.01 9.61
C PHE A 10 -40.36 0.81 10.33
N SER A 11 -41.11 -0.28 10.30
CA SER A 11 -40.73 -1.62 10.74
C SER A 11 -39.93 -2.30 9.63
N THR A 12 -38.72 -2.76 9.93
CA THR A 12 -37.96 -3.72 9.11
C THR A 12 -38.38 -5.16 9.45
N PRO A 13 -38.48 -6.06 8.48
CA PRO A 13 -38.45 -7.49 8.75
C PRO A 13 -37.08 -8.09 8.41
N LEU A 14 -36.47 -8.70 9.43
CA LEU A 14 -35.42 -9.72 9.33
C LEU A 14 -35.89 -10.91 8.47
N GLY A 15 -34.96 -11.51 7.69
CA GLY A 15 -35.19 -12.87 7.23
C GLY A 15 -34.15 -13.48 6.29
N LYS A 16 -33.16 -14.19 6.88
CA LYS A 16 -32.55 -15.47 6.42
C LYS A 16 -31.60 -15.37 5.19
N ARG A 17 -30.49 -16.12 5.04
CA ARG A 17 -29.80 -17.18 5.80
C ARG A 17 -28.39 -17.28 5.16
N LEU A 18 -27.33 -17.23 5.95
CA LEU A 18 -25.95 -17.46 5.49
C LEU A 18 -25.63 -18.96 5.73
N CYS A 19 -25.42 -19.72 4.65
CA CYS A 19 -24.93 -21.09 4.72
C CYS A 19 -23.41 -21.08 4.84
N ILE A 20 -22.90 -21.48 5.99
CA ILE A 20 -21.48 -21.70 6.27
C ILE A 20 -21.12 -23.09 5.75
N GLY A 21 -20.38 -23.15 4.65
CA GLY A 21 -19.74 -24.38 4.17
C GLY A 21 -18.37 -24.54 4.81
N THR A 22 -18.27 -25.44 5.77
CA THR A 22 -17.02 -25.88 6.41
C THR A 22 -16.15 -26.64 5.41
N LEU A 23 -14.95 -26.13 5.11
CA LEU A 23 -13.93 -26.85 4.35
C LEU A 23 -12.91 -27.45 5.34
N THR A 24 -12.98 -28.77 5.52
CA THR A 24 -12.07 -29.56 6.34
C THR A 24 -10.74 -29.73 5.61
N VAL A 25 -9.64 -29.22 6.19
CA VAL A 25 -8.27 -29.44 5.70
C VAL A 25 -7.74 -30.74 6.30
N LEU A 26 -7.41 -31.70 5.44
CA LEU A 26 -6.68 -32.92 5.78
C LEU A 26 -5.21 -32.59 6.02
N THR A 27 -4.73 -32.84 7.23
CA THR A 27 -3.32 -32.84 7.60
C THR A 27 -2.70 -34.21 7.29
N THR A 28 -1.69 -34.24 6.43
CA THR A 28 -0.76 -35.37 6.31
C THR A 28 0.61 -34.94 6.82
N SER A 29 0.92 -35.40 8.02
CA SER A 29 2.24 -35.40 8.65
C SER A 29 3.09 -36.55 8.13
N CYS A 30 4.33 -36.27 7.73
CA CYS A 30 5.40 -37.27 7.63
C CYS A 30 6.62 -36.77 8.42
N SER A 31 6.95 -37.49 9.49
CA SER A 31 8.20 -37.41 10.22
C SER A 31 9.08 -38.59 9.80
N VAL A 32 10.39 -38.38 9.62
CA VAL A 32 11.41 -39.42 9.78
C VAL A 32 12.62 -38.83 10.51
N SER A 33 13.01 -39.54 11.56
CA SER A 33 14.15 -39.35 12.46
C SER A 33 15.45 -39.98 11.94
N GLY A 34 16.57 -39.60 12.58
CA GLY A 34 17.82 -40.39 12.68
C GLY A 34 19.05 -39.53 12.35
N ALA A 35 19.86 -39.08 13.33
CA ALA A 35 20.99 -39.80 13.94
C ALA A 35 22.16 -39.99 12.93
N ASP A 36 23.43 -39.66 13.17
CA ASP A 36 24.20 -39.70 14.40
C ASP A 36 25.46 -38.82 14.37
N THR A 37 25.93 -38.63 15.59
CA THR A 37 27.17 -38.06 16.14
C THR A 37 28.54 -38.39 15.50
N SER A 38 29.47 -37.47 15.79
CA SER A 38 30.88 -37.69 16.19
C SER A 38 31.96 -37.93 15.12
N THR A 39 32.91 -37.01 15.04
CA THR A 39 34.28 -37.25 15.56
C THR A 39 35.11 -35.96 15.47
N GLY A 40 35.71 -35.57 16.60
CA GLY A 40 36.74 -34.55 16.63
C GLY A 40 38.08 -35.08 16.10
N HIS A 41 38.99 -34.18 15.77
CA HIS A 41 40.38 -34.10 16.24
C HIS A 41 41.06 -32.95 15.49
N ALA A 42 41.50 -31.94 16.25
CA ALA A 42 42.53 -31.00 15.80
C ALA A 42 43.90 -31.67 15.89
N PRO A 43 44.85 -31.22 15.07
CA PRO A 43 46.12 -30.79 15.66
C PRO A 43 46.58 -29.42 15.16
N LEU A 44 47.20 -28.68 16.09
CA LEU A 44 48.10 -27.55 15.88
C LEU A 44 49.19 -27.87 14.84
N LEU A 45 49.67 -26.86 14.12
CA LEU A 45 51.07 -26.39 14.13
C LEU A 45 51.23 -25.06 13.36
N GLU A 46 51.94 -24.13 14.03
CA GLU A 46 52.84 -23.03 13.58
C GLU A 46 52.38 -22.03 12.48
N LEU A 47 52.19 -20.74 12.80
CA LEU A 47 53.19 -19.65 12.93
C LEU A 47 53.96 -19.34 11.65
N GLU A 48 53.47 -18.38 10.85
CA GLU A 48 54.32 -17.40 10.14
C GLU A 48 53.63 -16.02 10.10
N ASP A 49 54.42 -15.01 10.49
CA ASP A 49 54.19 -13.58 10.42
C ASP A 49 54.19 -13.09 8.96
N ALA A 50 53.35 -12.09 8.64
CA ALA A 50 53.77 -10.81 8.05
C ALA A 50 52.68 -10.11 7.19
N ALA A 51 52.75 -8.79 7.25
CA ALA A 51 52.26 -7.79 6.29
C ALA A 51 50.80 -7.33 6.41
N SER A 52 50.65 -6.31 7.25
CA SER A 52 49.63 -5.26 7.13
C SER A 52 49.75 -4.58 5.75
N THR A 53 48.76 -4.78 4.88
CA THR A 53 48.47 -3.89 3.76
C THR A 53 47.15 -3.22 4.03
N HIS A 54 47.21 -1.90 4.23
CA HIS A 54 46.06 -1.02 4.33
C HIS A 54 45.39 -0.99 2.93
N GLU A 55 44.41 -1.88 2.72
CA GLU A 55 43.64 -1.93 1.49
C GLU A 55 42.68 -0.74 1.49
N MET A 56 43.01 0.27 0.67
CA MET A 56 42.13 1.39 0.39
C MET A 56 40.83 0.84 -0.21
N ALA A 57 39.71 1.06 0.47
CA ALA A 57 38.39 0.69 0.00
C ALA A 57 38.16 1.23 -1.43
N ASP A 58 37.99 0.31 -2.37
CA ASP A 58 37.72 0.60 -3.77
C ASP A 58 36.38 1.36 -3.90
N PRO A 59 36.37 2.58 -4.49
CA PRO A 59 35.15 3.39 -4.63
C PRO A 59 34.08 2.71 -5.51
N HIS A 60 34.43 1.66 -6.25
CA HIS A 60 33.46 0.86 -6.98
C HIS A 60 32.66 -0.10 -6.09
N THR A 61 33.25 -0.62 -5.00
CA THR A 61 32.58 -1.52 -4.06
C THR A 61 31.59 -0.76 -3.17
N ALA A 62 31.93 0.48 -2.80
CA ALA A 62 31.05 1.37 -2.03
C ALA A 62 29.76 1.73 -2.79
N ARG A 63 29.81 1.79 -4.13
CA ARG A 63 28.65 2.07 -4.98
C ARG A 63 27.68 0.89 -5.03
N THR A 64 28.21 -0.34 -5.03
CA THR A 64 27.39 -1.57 -4.96
C THR A 64 26.74 -1.76 -3.60
N ASP A 65 27.38 -1.40 -2.49
CA ASP A 65 26.78 -1.52 -1.15
C ASP A 65 25.74 -0.43 -0.89
N ALA A 66 25.94 0.79 -1.41
CA ALA A 66 24.93 1.84 -1.38
C ALA A 66 23.66 1.45 -2.15
N GLN A 67 23.79 0.73 -3.28
CA GLN A 67 22.67 0.18 -4.03
C GLN A 67 22.06 -1.09 -3.41
N ARG A 68 22.82 -1.86 -2.63
CA ARG A 68 22.35 -3.07 -1.95
C ARG A 68 21.57 -2.78 -0.66
N SER A 69 21.68 -1.57 -0.09
CA SER A 69 20.89 -1.13 1.08
C SER A 69 19.48 -0.58 0.76
N ALA A 70 19.16 -0.40 -0.53
CA ALA A 70 17.84 0.07 -0.97
C ALA A 70 16.90 -1.10 -1.30
N ALA A 71 16.85 -2.13 -0.46
CA ALA A 71 15.79 -3.12 -0.53
C ALA A 71 14.47 -2.39 -0.24
N THR A 72 13.72 -2.07 -1.29
CA THR A 72 12.36 -1.53 -1.17
C THR A 72 11.55 -2.47 -0.29
N VAL A 73 10.87 -1.92 0.71
CA VAL A 73 10.02 -2.68 1.63
C VAL A 73 8.95 -3.47 0.87
N ASN A 74 8.57 -2.98 -0.30
CA ASN A 74 7.61 -3.60 -1.19
C ASN A 74 8.34 -4.24 -2.36
N ALA A 75 7.91 -5.46 -2.70
CA ALA A 75 8.43 -6.17 -3.84
C ALA A 75 7.57 -5.86 -5.08
N ARG A 76 8.22 -5.67 -6.23
CA ARG A 76 7.53 -5.66 -7.52
C ARG A 76 7.41 -7.10 -8.00
N ILE A 77 6.18 -7.57 -8.16
CA ILE A 77 5.89 -8.89 -8.72
C ILE A 77 5.70 -8.71 -10.23
N ALA A 78 6.66 -9.18 -11.01
CA ALA A 78 6.61 -9.11 -12.46
C ALA A 78 5.45 -9.97 -13.00
N LEU A 79 4.65 -9.38 -13.90
CA LEU A 79 3.56 -10.03 -14.62
C LEU A 79 3.80 -10.14 -16.12
N GLY A 80 4.86 -9.51 -16.61
CA GLY A 80 5.23 -9.47 -18.01
C GLY A 80 6.54 -8.69 -18.21
N PRO A 81 6.85 -8.30 -19.46
CA PRO A 81 8.07 -7.56 -19.78
C PRO A 81 8.19 -6.23 -19.03
N LYS A 82 7.06 -5.51 -18.95
CA LYS A 82 6.97 -4.21 -18.26
C LYS A 82 5.97 -4.20 -17.11
N ALA A 83 4.91 -5.00 -17.20
CA ALA A 83 3.84 -5.03 -16.21
C ALA A 83 4.29 -5.64 -14.86
N PHE A 84 3.86 -5.02 -13.76
CA PHE A 84 4.06 -5.54 -12.40
C PHE A 84 2.96 -5.11 -11.42
N LEU A 85 2.79 -5.93 -10.37
CA LEU A 85 2.05 -5.58 -9.15
C LEU A 85 3.02 -5.14 -8.06
N ILE A 86 2.55 -4.36 -7.10
CA ILE A 86 3.30 -4.07 -5.88
C ILE A 86 2.75 -4.90 -4.74
N ASP A 87 3.63 -5.70 -4.14
CA ASP A 87 3.37 -6.39 -2.89
C ASP A 87 3.64 -5.43 -1.72
N ILE A 88 2.61 -4.70 -1.31
CA ILE A 88 2.68 -3.76 -0.18
C ILE A 88 2.61 -4.56 1.11
N LYS A 89 3.75 -4.70 1.79
CA LYS A 89 3.83 -5.41 3.08
C LYS A 89 3.71 -4.46 4.25
N SER A 90 2.89 -4.86 5.23
CA SER A 90 2.90 -4.22 6.55
C SER A 90 4.26 -4.39 7.18
N ARG A 91 4.92 -3.26 7.46
CA ARG A 91 6.24 -3.26 8.11
C ARG A 91 6.07 -3.28 9.61
N GLU A 92 6.76 -4.21 10.26
CA GLU A 92 6.98 -4.14 11.71
C GLU A 92 8.14 -3.16 11.96
N TYR A 93 7.85 -2.10 12.70
CA TYR A 93 8.87 -1.16 13.17
C TYR A 93 9.39 -1.58 14.53
N LYS A 94 10.69 -1.38 14.76
CA LYS A 94 11.35 -1.65 16.03
C LYS A 94 12.27 -0.49 16.39
N GLY A 95 12.30 -0.13 17.67
CA GLY A 95 13.14 0.95 18.19
C GLY A 95 12.61 2.35 17.87
N ASP A 96 13.35 3.36 18.34
CA ASP A 96 12.96 4.77 18.25
C ASP A 96 12.70 5.20 16.79
N ALA A 97 11.51 5.75 16.55
CA ALA A 97 11.08 6.28 15.26
C ALA A 97 12.00 7.37 14.70
N THR A 98 12.64 8.14 15.58
CA THR A 98 13.50 9.28 15.24
C THR A 98 14.66 8.83 14.37
N ASN A 99 15.37 7.78 14.80
CA ASN A 99 16.53 7.24 14.07
C ASN A 99 16.11 6.78 12.67
N TYR A 100 15.00 6.06 12.58
CA TYR A 100 14.48 5.59 11.29
C TYR A 100 14.20 6.75 10.33
N ILE A 101 13.58 7.82 10.81
CA ILE A 101 13.23 8.99 10.00
C ILE A 101 14.48 9.80 9.62
N ASP A 102 15.37 10.06 10.58
CA ASP A 102 16.55 10.89 10.37
C ASP A 102 17.51 10.27 9.33
N GLU A 103 17.66 8.94 9.32
CA GLU A 103 18.43 8.19 8.31
C GLU A 103 17.91 8.38 6.86
N ARG A 104 16.63 8.73 6.71
CA ARG A 104 15.95 8.88 5.41
C ARG A 104 15.76 10.32 5.00
N MET A 105 15.81 11.23 5.97
CA MET A 105 15.49 12.64 5.82
C MET A 105 16.27 13.31 4.68
N GLN A 106 17.59 13.08 4.62
CA GLN A 106 18.42 13.70 3.58
C GLN A 106 18.08 13.18 2.18
N ARG A 107 17.87 11.87 2.02
CA ARG A 107 17.50 11.28 0.72
C ARG A 107 16.15 11.81 0.25
N SER A 108 15.17 11.85 1.15
CA SER A 108 13.84 12.42 0.89
C SER A 108 13.94 13.87 0.41
N LYS A 109 14.73 14.71 1.09
CA LYS A 109 14.98 16.11 0.69
C LYS A 109 15.63 16.24 -0.69
N THR A 110 16.44 15.27 -1.10
CA THR A 110 17.06 15.23 -2.43
C THR A 110 16.20 14.58 -3.51
N GLY A 111 14.94 14.23 -3.21
CA GLY A 111 13.99 13.70 -4.20
C GLY A 111 13.83 12.18 -4.22
N ASP A 112 14.43 11.45 -3.26
CA ASP A 112 14.20 10.00 -3.14
C ASP A 112 12.76 9.74 -2.66
N SER A 113 11.90 9.39 -3.62
CA SER A 113 10.49 9.14 -3.38
C SER A 113 10.24 7.98 -2.42
N GLN A 114 11.11 6.97 -2.44
CA GLN A 114 10.99 5.81 -1.57
C GLN A 114 11.32 6.20 -0.13
N ALA A 115 12.35 7.00 0.08
CA ALA A 115 12.66 7.55 1.41
C ALA A 115 11.49 8.37 1.96
N SER A 116 10.86 9.22 1.14
CA SER A 116 9.67 9.97 1.53
C SER A 116 8.48 9.07 1.88
N TYR A 117 8.25 8.00 1.12
CA TYR A 117 7.18 7.03 1.40
C TYR A 117 7.44 6.25 2.69
N GLU A 118 8.70 5.89 2.96
CA GLU A 118 9.10 5.22 4.20
C GLU A 118 8.91 6.13 5.42
N ILE A 119 9.26 7.41 5.31
CA ILE A 119 8.97 8.40 6.36
C ILE A 119 7.46 8.51 6.56
N HIS A 120 6.67 8.61 5.47
CA HIS A 120 5.20 8.60 5.56
C HIS A 120 4.68 7.39 6.33
N ALA A 121 5.12 6.19 5.96
CA ALA A 121 4.66 4.95 6.57
C ALA A 121 5.00 4.90 8.07
N ARG A 122 6.20 5.37 8.47
CA ARG A 122 6.59 5.45 9.89
C ARG A 122 5.77 6.48 10.65
N VAL A 123 5.62 7.70 10.11
CA VAL A 123 4.82 8.77 10.71
C VAL A 123 3.36 8.36 10.84
N ALA A 124 2.78 7.72 9.83
CA ALA A 124 1.41 7.21 9.87
C ALA A 124 1.24 6.12 10.93
N SER A 125 2.23 5.25 11.12
CA SER A 125 2.24 4.26 12.20
C SER A 125 2.21 4.93 13.57
N CYS A 126 3.09 5.91 13.79
CA CYS A 126 3.12 6.67 15.03
C CYS A 126 1.83 7.47 15.30
N LYS A 127 1.26 8.11 14.28
CA LYS A 127 -0.03 8.81 14.41
C LYS A 127 -1.14 7.87 14.87
N ARG A 128 -1.24 6.67 14.28
CA ARG A 128 -2.25 5.66 14.69
C ARG A 128 -2.01 5.12 16.10
N ALA A 129 -0.76 4.98 16.54
CA ALA A 129 -0.48 4.50 17.88
C ALA A 129 -0.78 5.55 18.96
N LEU A 130 -0.45 6.82 18.70
CA LEU A 130 -0.66 7.94 19.61
C LEU A 130 -2.11 8.44 19.64
N ASP A 131 -2.82 8.31 18.52
CA ASP A 131 -4.24 8.61 18.39
C ASP A 131 -4.94 7.46 17.64
N PRO A 132 -5.28 6.37 18.35
CA PRO A 132 -5.89 5.19 17.75
C PRO A 132 -7.33 5.41 17.24
N GLY A 133 -7.92 6.57 17.52
CA GLY A 133 -9.31 6.85 17.15
C GLY A 133 -10.31 5.95 17.89
N ASP A 134 -11.29 5.43 17.16
CA ASP A 134 -12.33 4.53 17.70
C ASP A 134 -11.79 3.11 17.95
N ASP A 135 -12.26 2.45 18.99
CA ASP A 135 -11.77 1.14 19.49
C ASP A 135 -12.19 -0.07 18.63
N GLY A 136 -12.63 0.18 17.38
CA GLY A 136 -13.12 -0.84 16.46
C GLY A 136 -12.09 -1.94 16.17
N GLU A 137 -10.82 -1.56 16.01
CA GLU A 137 -9.74 -2.54 15.79
C GLU A 137 -9.50 -3.39 17.04
N TYR A 138 -9.48 -2.77 18.23
CA TYR A 138 -9.39 -3.49 19.50
C TYR A 138 -10.55 -4.49 19.67
N LYS A 139 -11.79 -4.11 19.33
CA LYS A 139 -12.95 -4.99 19.36
C LYS A 139 -12.80 -6.21 18.46
N VAL A 140 -12.28 -6.02 17.24
CA VAL A 140 -11.99 -7.12 16.31
C VAL A 140 -10.96 -8.07 16.91
N TYR A 141 -9.81 -7.56 17.37
CA TYR A 141 -8.77 -8.40 17.99
C TYR A 141 -9.26 -9.08 19.26
N SER A 142 -10.05 -8.39 20.09
CA SER A 142 -10.66 -8.96 21.28
C SER A 142 -11.62 -10.10 20.96
N SER A 143 -12.42 -9.99 19.89
CA SER A 143 -13.32 -11.07 19.46
C SER A 143 -12.58 -12.34 19.01
N MET A 144 -11.30 -12.20 18.65
CA MET A 144 -10.41 -13.28 18.25
C MET A 144 -9.54 -13.80 19.43
N GLY A 145 -9.72 -13.28 20.64
CA GLY A 145 -8.89 -13.63 21.80
C GLY A 145 -7.47 -13.05 21.77
N LEU A 146 -7.23 -12.02 20.95
CA LEU A 146 -5.92 -11.41 20.71
C LEU A 146 -5.78 -10.01 21.33
N ALA A 147 -6.70 -9.60 22.21
CA ALA A 147 -6.71 -8.27 22.82
C ALA A 147 -5.39 -7.91 23.51
N GLU A 148 -4.87 -8.80 24.36
CA GLU A 148 -3.64 -8.54 25.12
C GLU A 148 -2.42 -8.36 24.20
N GLN A 149 -2.28 -9.22 23.18
CA GLN A 149 -1.19 -9.11 22.22
C GLN A 149 -1.29 -7.80 21.42
N PHE A 150 -2.51 -7.41 21.04
CA PHE A 150 -2.75 -6.15 20.36
C PHE A 150 -2.38 -4.95 21.24
N SER A 151 -2.86 -4.91 22.48
CA SER A 151 -2.53 -3.83 23.44
C SER A 151 -1.02 -3.69 23.64
N ARG A 152 -0.30 -4.80 23.87
CA ARG A 152 1.16 -4.77 24.02
C ARG A 152 1.88 -4.21 22.79
N ARG A 153 1.41 -4.55 21.57
CA ARG A 153 1.99 -4.03 20.34
C ARG A 153 1.78 -2.52 20.21
N ILE A 154 0.60 -2.02 20.59
CA ILE A 154 0.31 -0.59 20.57
C ILE A 154 1.14 0.14 21.63
N GLU A 155 1.27 -0.40 22.84
CA GLU A 155 2.14 0.17 23.89
C GLU A 155 3.60 0.26 23.45
N GLU A 156 4.13 -0.79 22.83
CA GLU A 156 5.49 -0.79 22.25
C GLU A 156 5.64 0.28 21.16
N GLU A 157 4.64 0.42 20.29
CA GLU A 157 4.68 1.43 19.23
C GLU A 157 4.56 2.87 19.78
N ILE A 158 3.75 3.10 20.82
CA ILE A 158 3.70 4.39 21.53
C ILE A 158 5.08 4.74 22.08
N GLU A 159 5.72 3.79 22.76
CA GLU A 159 7.07 3.97 23.32
C GLU A 159 8.10 4.27 22.23
N ASN A 160 8.03 3.58 21.09
CA ASN A 160 8.88 3.83 19.94
C ASN A 160 8.63 5.20 19.27
N CYS A 161 7.47 5.83 19.48
CA CYS A 161 7.07 7.07 18.81
C CYS A 161 7.11 8.31 19.71
N LYS A 162 7.30 8.15 21.03
CA LYS A 162 7.22 9.26 21.99
C LYS A 162 8.16 10.43 21.67
N THR A 163 9.37 10.13 21.19
CA THR A 163 10.40 11.14 20.90
C THR A 163 9.99 12.05 19.73
N ILE A 164 9.23 11.54 18.77
CA ILE A 164 8.78 12.34 17.60
C ILE A 164 7.40 12.97 17.79
N ALA A 165 6.67 12.63 18.85
CA ALA A 165 5.28 13.06 19.04
C ALA A 165 5.11 14.59 19.01
N GLU A 166 6.10 15.32 19.52
CA GLU A 166 6.11 16.78 19.60
C GLU A 166 6.84 17.46 18.41
N ARG A 167 7.48 16.67 17.54
CA ARG A 167 8.22 17.18 16.36
C ARG A 167 7.26 17.57 15.25
N THR A 168 6.71 18.77 15.31
CA THR A 168 5.78 19.30 14.31
C THR A 168 6.38 19.38 12.90
N ASP A 169 7.70 19.56 12.79
CA ASP A 169 8.47 19.52 11.53
C ASP A 169 8.48 18.14 10.85
N ILE A 170 8.08 17.08 11.58
CA ILE A 170 7.94 15.72 11.06
C ILE A 170 6.46 15.31 11.04
N MET A 171 5.78 15.48 12.17
CA MET A 171 4.41 15.01 12.38
C MET A 171 3.38 15.85 11.63
N GLY A 172 3.65 17.14 11.39
CA GLY A 172 2.77 18.04 10.65
C GLY A 172 2.89 17.90 9.13
N GLU A 173 3.98 17.34 8.63
CA GLU A 173 4.29 17.30 7.21
C GLU A 173 3.48 16.25 6.44
N ASN A 174 3.16 16.58 5.19
CA ASN A 174 2.42 15.70 4.28
C ASN A 174 3.36 14.83 3.43
N TRP A 175 4.03 13.90 4.11
CA TRP A 175 4.99 12.98 3.50
C TRP A 175 4.39 12.12 2.38
N LEU A 176 3.09 11.81 2.44
CA LEU A 176 2.41 11.05 1.39
C LEU A 176 2.37 11.84 0.08
N SER A 177 1.96 13.12 0.16
CA SER A 177 1.92 14.00 -1.01
C SER A 177 3.31 14.24 -1.59
N LEU A 178 4.31 14.44 -0.72
CA LEU A 178 5.70 14.59 -1.15
C LEU A 178 6.19 13.34 -1.89
N ALA A 179 6.01 12.16 -1.30
CA ALA A 179 6.42 10.90 -1.90
C ALA A 179 5.72 10.61 -3.24
N ALA A 180 4.42 10.92 -3.33
CA ALA A 180 3.64 10.75 -4.55
C ALA A 180 4.14 11.71 -5.66
N THR A 181 4.40 12.96 -5.30
CA THR A 181 4.98 13.97 -6.21
C THR A 181 6.34 13.54 -6.72
N GLN A 182 7.19 12.98 -5.84
CA GLN A 182 8.53 12.53 -6.20
C GLN A 182 8.56 11.23 -7.02
N GLY A 183 7.43 10.52 -7.17
CA GLY A 183 7.35 9.36 -8.04
C GLY A 183 7.19 7.99 -7.38
N SER A 184 7.00 7.92 -6.06
CA SER A 184 6.78 6.63 -5.40
C SER A 184 5.44 6.07 -5.83
N ILE A 185 5.46 4.92 -6.50
CA ILE A 185 4.24 4.30 -7.03
C ILE A 185 3.31 3.91 -5.88
N GLU A 186 3.87 3.45 -4.77
CA GLU A 186 3.13 3.13 -3.55
C GLU A 186 2.49 4.37 -2.95
N ALA A 187 3.22 5.47 -2.86
CA ALA A 187 2.66 6.73 -2.39
C ALA A 187 1.56 7.23 -3.32
N ARG A 188 1.70 7.09 -4.64
CA ARG A 188 0.68 7.49 -5.63
C ARG A 188 -0.61 6.67 -5.49
N LEU A 189 -0.48 5.35 -5.31
CA LEU A 189 -1.60 4.46 -5.02
C LEU A 189 -2.29 4.85 -3.71
N MET A 190 -1.52 4.99 -2.63
CA MET A 190 -2.04 5.34 -1.31
C MET A 190 -2.68 6.74 -1.30
N TYR A 191 -2.08 7.71 -1.99
CA TYR A 191 -2.62 9.06 -2.16
C TYR A 191 -4.01 8.99 -2.79
N ALA A 192 -4.16 8.31 -3.93
CA ALA A 192 -5.44 8.25 -4.64
C ALA A 192 -6.55 7.47 -3.91
N GLN A 193 -6.18 6.56 -3.01
CA GLN A 193 -7.12 5.72 -2.26
C GLN A 193 -7.48 6.28 -0.88
N ASN A 194 -6.65 7.17 -0.31
CA ASN A 194 -6.81 7.69 1.04
C ASN A 194 -6.84 9.24 1.05
N PRO A 195 -7.99 9.86 0.72
CA PRO A 195 -8.12 11.31 0.68
C PRO A 195 -7.83 11.95 2.05
N ARG A 196 -8.16 11.28 3.16
CA ARG A 196 -7.87 11.82 4.50
C ARG A 196 -6.37 11.94 4.74
N ALA A 197 -5.58 10.94 4.36
CA ALA A 197 -4.12 11.01 4.47
C ALA A 197 -3.50 12.02 3.49
N ALA A 198 -4.13 12.23 2.33
CA ALA A 198 -3.64 13.12 1.30
C ALA A 198 -3.97 14.61 1.53
N ILE A 199 -5.19 14.93 1.97
CA ILE A 199 -5.69 16.31 2.09
C ILE A 199 -6.31 16.66 3.44
N GLY A 200 -6.19 15.77 4.43
CA GLY A 200 -6.69 16.05 5.77
C GLY A 200 -8.18 15.75 5.94
N ASP A 201 -8.73 16.22 7.05
CA ASP A 201 -10.15 16.03 7.36
C ASP A 201 -11.09 17.05 6.69
N LEU A 202 -12.39 16.94 6.95
CA LEU A 202 -13.38 17.85 6.36
C LEU A 202 -13.16 19.30 6.79
N THR A 203 -12.72 19.55 8.02
CA THR A 203 -12.47 20.89 8.54
C THR A 203 -11.33 21.55 7.76
N GLU A 204 -10.24 20.80 7.55
CA GLU A 204 -9.11 21.26 6.76
C GLU A 204 -9.51 21.57 5.31
N VAL A 205 -10.27 20.68 4.68
CA VAL A 205 -10.75 20.88 3.29
C VAL A 205 -11.75 22.05 3.19
N LEU A 206 -12.59 22.28 4.20
CA LEU A 206 -13.49 23.44 4.21
C LEU A 206 -12.73 24.75 4.40
N SER A 207 -11.62 24.73 5.14
CA SER A 207 -10.75 25.90 5.30
C SER A 207 -9.96 26.24 4.03
N ASP A 208 -9.66 25.23 3.21
CA ASP A 208 -9.03 25.40 1.90
C ASP A 208 -9.60 24.42 0.86
N PRO A 209 -10.68 24.81 0.15
CA PRO A 209 -11.33 23.94 -0.83
C PRO A 209 -10.46 23.61 -2.06
N SER A 210 -9.40 24.38 -2.31
CA SER A 210 -8.49 24.13 -3.45
C SER A 210 -7.77 22.79 -3.32
N ARG A 211 -7.50 22.34 -2.07
CA ARG A 211 -6.91 21.03 -1.77
C ARG A 211 -7.69 19.88 -2.40
N LEU A 212 -9.03 19.95 -2.41
CA LEU A 212 -9.86 18.91 -3.02
C LEU A 212 -9.74 18.91 -4.55
N ILE A 213 -9.64 20.09 -5.19
CA ILE A 213 -9.47 20.20 -6.64
C ILE A 213 -8.12 19.61 -7.04
N ASP A 214 -7.06 20.02 -6.35
CA ASP A 214 -5.71 19.53 -6.59
C ASP A 214 -5.60 18.03 -6.34
N TYR A 215 -6.20 17.52 -5.26
CA TYR A 215 -6.26 16.09 -4.99
C TYR A 215 -6.87 15.29 -6.13
N ARG A 216 -8.03 15.72 -6.64
CA ARG A 216 -8.73 15.01 -7.71
C ARG A 216 -7.91 14.97 -8.99
N ARG A 217 -7.26 16.09 -9.34
CA ARG A 217 -6.35 16.16 -10.49
C ARG A 217 -5.13 15.26 -10.28
N ASN A 218 -4.41 15.47 -9.19
CA ASN A 218 -3.15 14.79 -8.91
C ASN A 218 -3.34 13.28 -8.75
N ALA A 219 -4.43 12.82 -8.12
CA ALA A 219 -4.73 11.38 -7.99
C ALA A 219 -4.84 10.70 -9.36
N VAL A 220 -5.53 11.32 -10.32
CA VAL A 220 -5.67 10.76 -11.68
C VAL A 220 -4.34 10.81 -12.43
N GLU A 221 -3.61 11.93 -12.34
CA GLU A 221 -2.32 12.14 -12.99
C GLU A 221 -1.27 11.13 -12.49
N TYR A 222 -1.08 11.06 -11.17
CA TYR A 222 -0.15 10.14 -10.53
C TYR A 222 -0.42 8.67 -10.87
N LEU A 223 -1.68 8.25 -10.83
CA LEU A 223 -2.02 6.88 -11.22
C LEU A 223 -1.76 6.65 -12.71
N SER A 224 -2.02 7.63 -13.58
CA SER A 224 -1.79 7.49 -15.03
C SER A 224 -0.30 7.38 -15.35
N GLU A 225 0.55 8.12 -14.65
CA GLU A 225 2.00 7.98 -14.73
C GLU A 225 2.47 6.61 -14.21
N SER A 226 1.90 6.14 -13.10
CA SER A 226 2.19 4.81 -12.56
C SER A 226 1.78 3.69 -13.54
N VAL A 227 0.62 3.81 -14.21
CA VAL A 227 0.22 2.92 -15.31
C VAL A 227 1.27 2.93 -16.42
N SER A 228 1.71 4.12 -16.84
CA SER A 228 2.73 4.26 -17.90
C SER A 228 4.08 3.65 -17.53
N SER A 229 4.36 3.47 -16.23
CA SER A 229 5.55 2.75 -15.74
C SER A 229 5.40 1.23 -15.68
N GLY A 230 4.19 0.71 -15.87
CA GLY A 230 3.88 -0.73 -15.83
C GLY A 230 3.13 -1.19 -14.59
N ASN A 231 2.74 -0.30 -13.68
CA ASN A 231 2.02 -0.71 -12.47
C ASN A 231 0.54 -1.02 -12.76
N VAL A 232 0.16 -2.28 -12.57
CA VAL A 232 -1.20 -2.74 -12.86
C VAL A 232 -2.19 -2.42 -11.74
N ASP A 233 -1.73 -2.24 -10.49
CA ASP A 233 -2.60 -1.77 -9.39
C ASP A 233 -3.19 -0.38 -9.71
N SER A 234 -2.43 0.46 -10.41
CA SER A 234 -2.88 1.78 -10.84
C SER A 234 -3.93 1.70 -11.97
N ILE A 235 -3.88 0.66 -12.82
CA ILE A 235 -4.93 0.40 -13.82
C ILE A 235 -6.24 0.10 -13.09
N GLU A 236 -6.21 -0.77 -12.08
CA GLU A 236 -7.38 -1.11 -11.27
C GLU A 236 -7.92 0.11 -10.50
N ALA A 237 -7.03 0.89 -9.88
CA ALA A 237 -7.42 2.10 -9.16
C ALA A 237 -8.14 3.10 -10.08
N LEU A 238 -7.63 3.35 -11.30
CA LEU A 238 -8.27 4.21 -12.28
C LEU A 238 -9.60 3.63 -12.77
N ALA A 239 -9.69 2.32 -13.00
CA ALA A 239 -10.93 1.66 -13.37
C ALA A 239 -12.05 1.95 -12.35
N ASN A 240 -11.72 1.82 -11.06
CA ASN A 240 -12.63 2.09 -9.96
C ASN A 240 -12.97 3.58 -9.79
N ILE A 241 -11.99 4.48 -9.98
CA ILE A 241 -12.20 5.93 -9.91
C ILE A 241 -13.23 6.38 -10.96
N TYR A 242 -13.08 5.93 -12.21
CA TYR A 242 -14.02 6.29 -13.29
C TYR A 242 -15.38 5.60 -13.17
N ASP A 243 -15.46 4.42 -12.56
CA ASP A 243 -16.75 3.74 -12.28
C ASP A 243 -17.56 4.53 -11.25
N ARG A 244 -16.90 4.92 -10.15
CA ARG A 244 -17.55 5.58 -9.00
C ARG A 244 -17.86 7.05 -9.27
N GLY A 245 -17.01 7.77 -9.99
CA GLY A 245 -17.22 9.20 -10.30
C GLY A 245 -17.01 10.17 -9.13
N ILE A 246 -16.30 9.76 -8.08
CA ILE A 246 -16.04 10.58 -6.89
C ILE A 246 -14.76 11.39 -7.09
N VAL A 247 -13.65 10.72 -7.41
CA VAL A 247 -12.33 11.37 -7.61
C VAL A 247 -12.23 12.00 -9.01
N ALA A 248 -12.65 11.28 -10.05
CA ALA A 248 -12.80 11.81 -11.41
C ALA A 248 -14.27 11.89 -11.79
N GLU A 249 -14.61 12.56 -12.90
CA GLU A 249 -15.95 12.45 -13.47
C GLU A 249 -16.25 10.99 -13.86
N ARG A 250 -17.48 10.53 -13.60
CA ARG A 250 -17.88 9.16 -13.92
C ARG A 250 -17.82 8.92 -15.42
N SER A 251 -17.13 7.85 -15.82
CA SER A 251 -17.04 7.45 -17.22
C SER A 251 -16.95 5.94 -17.35
N TYR A 252 -18.06 5.30 -17.69
CA TYR A 252 -18.10 3.85 -17.89
C TYR A 252 -17.24 3.40 -19.08
N THR A 253 -17.10 4.23 -20.12
CA THR A 253 -16.15 3.96 -21.22
C THR A 253 -14.71 3.90 -20.72
N ARG A 254 -14.27 4.87 -19.90
CA ARG A 254 -12.90 4.84 -19.33
C ARG A 254 -12.72 3.66 -18.39
N SER A 255 -13.66 3.48 -17.45
CA SER A 255 -13.63 2.38 -16.49
C SER A 255 -13.53 1.02 -17.19
N LEU A 256 -14.39 0.78 -18.20
CA LEU A 256 -14.37 -0.45 -18.98
C LEU A 256 -13.04 -0.64 -19.72
N GLY A 257 -12.46 0.42 -20.30
CA GLY A 257 -11.16 0.36 -20.95
C GLY A 257 -10.03 -0.09 -20.02
N TYR A 258 -9.97 0.46 -18.80
CA TYR A 258 -9.00 0.00 -17.79
C TYR A 258 -9.24 -1.45 -17.36
N TRP A 259 -10.50 -1.86 -17.12
CA TRP A 259 -10.82 -3.26 -16.78
C TRP A 259 -10.43 -4.25 -17.89
N MET A 260 -10.69 -3.89 -19.15
CA MET A 260 -10.28 -4.70 -20.31
C MET A 260 -8.76 -4.78 -20.45
N ALA A 261 -8.03 -3.67 -20.20
CA ALA A 261 -6.57 -3.67 -20.23
C ALA A 261 -6.00 -4.57 -19.12
N LEU A 262 -6.53 -4.47 -17.91
CA LEU A 262 -6.13 -5.29 -16.76
C LEU A 262 -6.35 -6.79 -17.02
N ARG A 263 -7.50 -7.14 -17.59
CA ARG A 263 -7.82 -8.51 -18.00
C ARG A 263 -6.85 -9.06 -19.04
N ARG A 264 -6.34 -8.20 -19.93
CA ARG A 264 -5.34 -8.59 -20.94
C ARG A 264 -3.97 -8.88 -20.31
N VAL A 265 -3.59 -8.18 -19.25
CA VAL A 265 -2.34 -8.44 -18.53
C VAL A 265 -2.40 -9.78 -17.79
N HIS A 266 -3.45 -10.03 -17.02
CA HIS A 266 -3.56 -11.24 -16.21
C HIS A 266 -4.95 -11.89 -16.29
N PRO A 267 -5.25 -12.64 -17.38
CA PRO A 267 -6.57 -13.20 -17.59
C PRO A 267 -7.03 -14.16 -16.49
N SER A 268 -6.16 -14.87 -15.77
CA SER A 268 -6.63 -15.77 -14.71
C SER A 268 -6.97 -15.07 -13.39
N GLN A 269 -6.48 -13.86 -13.14
CA GLN A 269 -6.60 -13.17 -11.86
C GLN A 269 -7.81 -12.23 -11.82
N TYR A 270 -8.08 -11.53 -12.92
CA TYR A 270 -9.14 -10.52 -12.96
C TYR A 270 -10.42 -11.08 -13.58
N SER A 271 -11.47 -11.23 -12.76
CA SER A 271 -12.79 -11.70 -13.19
C SER A 271 -13.37 -10.82 -14.31
N THR A 272 -14.14 -11.43 -15.21
CA THR A 272 -14.90 -10.69 -16.24
C THR A 272 -16.13 -9.99 -15.67
N GLU A 273 -16.43 -10.12 -14.38
CA GLU A 273 -17.61 -9.55 -13.74
C GLU A 273 -17.71 -8.02 -13.93
N SER A 274 -16.63 -7.27 -13.67
CA SER A 274 -16.61 -5.82 -13.89
C SER A 274 -16.85 -5.45 -15.37
N ILE A 275 -16.27 -6.21 -16.30
CA ILE A 275 -16.45 -6.03 -17.75
C ILE A 275 -17.91 -6.28 -18.13
N SER A 276 -18.49 -7.40 -17.71
CA SER A 276 -19.88 -7.79 -17.99
C SER A 276 -20.87 -6.79 -17.39
N ARG A 277 -20.67 -6.41 -16.13
CA ARG A 277 -21.51 -5.44 -15.43
C ARG A 277 -21.54 -4.10 -16.18
N LEU A 278 -20.37 -3.54 -16.50
CA LEU A 278 -20.28 -2.25 -17.17
C LEU A 278 -20.86 -2.32 -18.59
N SER A 279 -20.44 -3.30 -19.39
CA SER A 279 -20.85 -3.41 -20.80
C SER A 279 -22.34 -3.67 -20.99
N SER A 280 -23.02 -4.35 -20.05
CA SER A 280 -24.45 -4.68 -20.16
C SER A 280 -25.39 -3.47 -20.32
N SER A 281 -24.95 -2.29 -19.91
CA SER A 281 -25.74 -1.05 -19.93
C SER A 281 -25.23 0.01 -20.92
N MET A 282 -24.19 -0.33 -21.70
CA MET A 282 -23.50 0.60 -22.59
C MET A 282 -23.93 0.43 -24.05
N GLN A 283 -23.88 1.52 -24.80
CA GLN A 283 -24.06 1.50 -26.25
C GLN A 283 -22.85 0.86 -26.94
N THR A 284 -23.05 0.27 -28.11
CA THR A 284 -22.00 -0.39 -28.89
C THR A 284 -20.83 0.56 -29.17
N GLU A 285 -21.09 1.83 -29.50
CA GLU A 285 -20.05 2.83 -29.75
C GLU A 285 -19.22 3.13 -28.50
N GLN A 286 -19.84 3.08 -27.31
CA GLN A 286 -19.13 3.27 -26.04
C GLN A 286 -18.23 2.08 -25.73
N ILE A 287 -18.64 0.86 -26.11
CA ILE A 287 -17.85 -0.35 -25.93
C ILE A 287 -16.66 -0.36 -26.90
N ILE A 288 -16.85 0.02 -28.17
CA ILE A 288 -15.78 0.14 -29.15
C ILE A 288 -14.70 1.13 -28.66
N ARG A 289 -15.10 2.32 -28.20
CA ARG A 289 -14.17 3.30 -27.62
C ARG A 289 -13.43 2.77 -26.38
N ALA A 290 -14.10 1.98 -25.55
CA ALA A 290 -13.45 1.35 -24.39
C ALA A 290 -12.39 0.32 -24.82
N GLN A 291 -12.64 -0.42 -25.90
CA GLN A 291 -11.69 -1.38 -26.46
C GLN A 291 -10.47 -0.71 -27.09
N GLU A 292 -10.66 0.41 -27.79
CA GLU A 292 -9.57 1.25 -28.31
C GLU A 292 -8.70 1.76 -27.17
N LEU A 293 -9.33 2.37 -26.16
CA LEU A 293 -8.65 2.85 -24.95
C LEU A 293 -7.91 1.73 -24.22
N SER A 294 -8.52 0.54 -24.09
CA SER A 294 -7.90 -0.63 -23.49
C SER A 294 -6.59 -1.01 -24.19
N SER A 295 -6.58 -0.93 -25.53
CA SER A 295 -5.41 -1.23 -26.34
C SER A 295 -4.30 -0.19 -26.15
N GLU A 296 -4.65 1.08 -26.02
CA GLU A 296 -3.71 2.17 -25.71
C GLU A 296 -3.10 2.02 -24.32
N ILE A 297 -3.93 1.74 -23.31
CA ILE A 297 -3.48 1.51 -21.93
C ILE A 297 -2.52 0.33 -21.90
N TYR A 298 -2.89 -0.81 -22.49
CA TYR A 298 -2.05 -2.01 -22.49
C TYR A 298 -0.68 -1.76 -23.14
N ARG A 299 -0.65 -1.09 -24.30
CA ARG A 299 0.59 -0.73 -25.00
C ARG A 299 1.47 0.21 -24.18
N SER A 300 0.87 1.22 -23.54
CA SER A 300 1.63 2.18 -22.74
C SER A 300 2.16 1.56 -21.44
N CYS A 301 1.40 0.67 -20.81
CA CYS A 301 1.78 0.06 -19.55
C CYS A 301 2.73 -1.12 -19.70
N CYS A 302 2.41 -2.06 -20.59
CA CYS A 302 2.66 -3.45 -20.28
C CYS A 302 3.45 -4.20 -21.37
N GLU A 303 3.47 -3.66 -22.60
CA GLU A 303 4.36 -4.07 -23.70
C GLU A 303 5.74 -3.44 -23.53
#